data_AF-A0A7N2N1D5-F1
#
_entry.id   AF-A0A7N2N1D5-F1
#
_cell.length_a   1.000
_cell.length_b   1.000
_cell.length_c   1.000
_cell.angle_alpha   90.00
_cell.angle_beta   90.00
_cell.angle_gamma   90.00
#
_symmetry.space_group_name_H-M   'P 1'
#
loop_
_entity.id
_entity.type
_entity.pdbx_description
1 polymer ?
#
loop_
_entity_poly.entity_id
_entity_poly.type
_entity_poly.pdbx_seq_one_letter_code
_entity_poly.pdbx_strand_id
1 'polypeptide(L)'
;MAKIPLPTALLLPLPIVVFSSEPLKLVALPFTGSGYEGTLTETCATGKYSHVIISFLNHFGNGRTPEISLAGHCNPASNGCTMSPSRPLGNAILDGIDFDIELGSTLHWDDLARYLKAYSQSGRVVHLSAAP
;
A
#
# COMPACT_ATOMS: atom_id res chain seq x y z
N MET A 1 29.32 39.65 16.10
CA MET A 1 30.47 38.71 16.08
C MET A 1 30.00 37.51 16.90
N ALA A 2 29.78 36.33 16.35
CA ALA A 2 30.76 35.48 15.69
C ALA A 2 30.18 34.70 14.50
N LYS A 3 31.03 34.52 13.47
CA LYS A 3 30.86 33.60 12.34
C LYS A 3 31.34 32.22 12.80
N ILE A 4 30.54 31.19 12.58
CA ILE A 4 30.97 29.79 12.71
C ILE A 4 31.24 29.28 11.28
N PRO A 5 32.46 28.79 10.97
CA PRO A 5 32.80 28.32 9.63
C PRO A 5 32.19 26.93 9.38
N LEU A 6 31.69 26.72 8.17
CA LEU A 6 31.13 25.46 7.69
C LEU A 6 32.28 24.52 7.28
N PRO A 7 32.37 23.28 7.80
CA PRO A 7 33.31 22.31 7.25
C PRO A 7 32.77 21.79 5.92
N THR A 8 33.57 21.98 4.88
CA THR A 8 33.35 21.44 3.53
C THR A 8 33.58 19.93 3.56
N ALA A 9 32.54 19.15 3.81
CA ALA A 9 32.59 17.69 3.80
C ALA A 9 32.08 17.13 2.46
N LEU A 10 33.04 16.59 1.72
CA LEU A 10 33.00 15.64 0.61
C LEU A 10 31.65 14.94 0.32
N LEU A 11 31.09 15.19 -0.87
CA LEU A 11 29.95 14.47 -1.45
C LEU A 11 30.38 13.08 -1.95
N LEU A 12 30.07 12.04 -1.18
CA LEU A 12 29.94 10.66 -1.67
C LEU A 12 28.44 10.38 -1.83
N PRO A 13 27.95 9.85 -2.97
CA PRO A 13 26.54 9.50 -3.12
C PRO A 13 26.29 8.20 -2.35
N LEU A 14 26.03 8.32 -1.05
CA LEU A 14 25.29 7.29 -0.32
C LEU A 14 23.84 7.32 -0.82
N PRO A 15 23.20 6.16 -1.06
CA PRO A 15 21.78 6.15 -1.34
C PRO A 15 21.10 6.77 -0.13
N ILE A 16 20.46 7.92 -0.33
CA ILE A 16 19.58 8.52 0.66
C ILE A 16 18.43 7.53 0.81
N VAL A 17 18.52 6.67 1.82
CA VAL A 17 17.36 5.93 2.27
C VAL A 17 16.50 6.94 3.01
N VAL A 18 15.52 7.48 2.30
CA VAL A 18 14.45 8.28 2.91
C VAL A 18 13.59 7.30 3.71
N PHE A 19 13.90 7.13 4.99
CA PHE A 19 12.94 6.59 5.94
C PHE A 19 11.97 7.72 6.26
N SER A 20 10.78 7.70 5.65
CA SER A 20 9.66 8.49 6.13
C SER A 20 9.12 7.81 7.39
N SER A 21 9.41 8.41 8.54
CA SER A 21 8.87 8.02 9.85
C SER A 21 7.72 8.94 10.28
N GLU A 22 6.94 9.44 9.32
CA GLU A 22 5.59 9.89 9.67
C GLU A 22 4.79 8.60 9.92
N PRO A 23 3.98 8.48 10.99
CA PRO A 23 2.97 7.44 11.00
C PRO A 23 2.21 7.64 9.70
N LEU A 24 2.22 6.62 8.83
CA LEU A 24 1.41 6.61 7.63
C LEU A 24 0.05 7.16 8.07
N LYS A 25 -0.30 8.36 7.59
CA LYS A 25 -1.66 8.85 7.70
C LYS A 25 -2.43 7.97 6.73
N LEU A 26 -2.68 6.76 7.22
CA LEU A 26 -3.60 5.79 6.73
C LEU A 26 -4.90 6.57 6.70
N VAL A 27 -5.31 7.00 5.52
CA VAL A 27 -6.72 7.20 5.32
C VAL A 27 -7.27 5.79 5.21
N ALA A 28 -7.42 5.13 6.36
CA ALA A 28 -8.48 4.17 6.53
C ALA A 28 -9.73 5.03 6.33
N LEU A 29 -10.25 4.99 5.10
CA LEU A 29 -11.58 5.44 4.76
C LEU A 29 -12.54 5.05 5.90
N PRO A 30 -12.97 5.88 6.88
CA PRO A 30 -13.81 5.35 7.95
C PRO A 30 -15.15 4.98 7.32
N PHE A 31 -15.42 3.67 7.32
CA PHE A 31 -16.64 3.05 6.82
C PHE A 31 -17.89 3.81 7.30
N THR A 32 -18.48 4.60 6.40
CA THR A 32 -19.88 4.97 6.51
C THR A 32 -20.50 4.69 5.15
N GLY A 33 -21.57 3.88 5.11
CA GLY A 33 -22.28 3.48 3.89
C GLY A 33 -23.05 4.61 3.22
N SER A 34 -22.43 5.77 3.07
CA SER A 34 -22.95 6.95 2.41
C SER A 34 -21.84 7.50 1.53
N GLY A 35 -22.12 7.74 0.25
CA GLY A 35 -21.16 8.14 -0.79
C GLY A 35 -20.47 9.50 -0.59
N TYR A 36 -19.81 9.69 0.56
CA TYR A 36 -19.01 10.85 0.94
C TYR A 36 -17.51 10.60 0.81
N GLU A 37 -17.13 9.34 0.63
CA GLU A 37 -15.78 8.92 0.32
C GLU A 37 -15.61 9.03 -1.20
N GLY A 38 -15.01 10.12 -1.66
CA GLY A 38 -14.75 10.35 -3.08
C GLY A 38 -13.98 9.19 -3.74
N THR A 39 -13.80 9.28 -5.04
CA THR A 39 -13.05 8.26 -5.80
C THR A 39 -11.55 8.27 -5.45
N LEU A 40 -10.85 7.18 -5.77
CA LEU A 40 -9.39 7.13 -5.68
C LEU A 40 -8.73 8.25 -6.51
N THR A 41 -9.31 8.57 -7.67
CA THR A 41 -8.85 9.68 -8.53
C THR A 41 -8.94 11.03 -7.82
N GLU A 42 -10.05 11.31 -7.14
CA GLU A 42 -10.22 12.56 -6.37
C GLU A 42 -9.23 12.63 -5.22
N THR A 43 -9.00 11.50 -4.54
CA THR A 43 -8.01 11.38 -3.46
C THR A 43 -6.60 11.71 -3.96
N CYS A 44 -6.19 11.13 -5.09
CA CYS A 44 -4.90 11.42 -5.72
C CYS A 44 -4.80 12.87 -6.20
N ALA A 45 -5.88 13.43 -6.76
CA ALA A 45 -5.93 14.80 -7.25
C ALA A 45 -5.78 15.85 -6.14
N THR A 46 -6.02 15.50 -4.88
CA THR A 46 -5.77 16.43 -3.76
C THR A 46 -4.29 16.81 -3.59
N GLY A 47 -3.36 15.96 -4.07
CA GLY A 47 -1.93 16.13 -3.87
C GLY A 47 -1.47 16.07 -2.40
N LYS A 48 -2.34 15.62 -1.48
CA LYS A 48 -2.06 15.60 -0.04
C LYS A 48 -1.34 14.34 0.43
N TYR A 49 -1.42 13.26 -0.35
CA TYR A 49 -0.95 11.94 0.05
C TYR A 49 0.19 11.49 -0.87
N SER A 50 1.26 10.96 -0.27
CA SER A 50 2.36 10.34 -1.01
C SER A 50 2.11 8.85 -1.28
N HIS A 51 1.25 8.22 -0.47
CA HIS A 51 0.89 6.81 -0.58
C HIS A 51 -0.61 6.67 -0.30
N VAL A 52 -1.27 5.78 -1.03
CA VAL A 52 -2.68 5.42 -0.82
C VAL A 52 -2.76 3.91 -0.75
N ILE A 53 -3.30 3.39 0.36
CA ILE A 53 -3.52 1.96 0.56
C ILE A 53 -4.94 1.63 0.13
N ILE A 54 -5.08 0.60 -0.70
CA ILE A 54 -6.39 0.10 -1.15
C ILE A 54 -6.81 -1.03 -0.22
N SER A 55 -7.85 -0.75 0.56
CA SER A 55 -8.29 -1.58 1.67
C SER A 55 -9.70 -2.14 1.39
N PHE A 56 -9.95 -3.45 1.48
CA PHE A 56 -9.05 -4.54 1.89
C PHE A 56 -9.20 -5.81 1.05
N LEU A 57 -8.14 -6.62 1.00
CA LEU A 57 -8.20 -8.03 0.65
C LEU A 57 -8.29 -8.84 1.96
N ASN A 58 -9.51 -9.08 2.42
CA ASN A 58 -9.79 -9.61 3.76
C ASN A 58 -10.23 -11.08 3.78
N HIS A 59 -10.40 -11.71 2.61
CA HIS A 59 -10.70 -13.13 2.51
C HIS A 59 -9.61 -13.83 1.70
N PHE A 60 -8.72 -14.57 2.36
CA PHE A 60 -7.62 -15.31 1.72
C PHE A 60 -7.07 -16.41 2.63
N GLY A 61 -6.15 -17.22 2.10
CA GLY A 61 -5.47 -18.29 2.84
C GLY A 61 -6.33 -19.54 3.08
N ASN A 62 -5.71 -20.59 3.61
CA ASN A 62 -6.39 -21.86 3.97
C ASN A 62 -7.26 -22.46 2.84
N GLY A 63 -6.75 -22.43 1.59
CA GLY A 63 -7.45 -22.94 0.41
C GLY A 63 -8.60 -22.08 -0.11
N ARG A 64 -8.84 -20.89 0.48
CA ARG A 64 -9.87 -19.96 0.04
C ARG A 64 -9.43 -19.17 -1.19
N THR A 65 -10.38 -18.87 -2.08
CA THR A 65 -10.18 -17.91 -3.16
C THR A 65 -10.01 -16.51 -2.56
N PRO A 66 -8.92 -15.78 -2.90
CA PRO A 66 -8.73 -14.40 -2.49
C PRO A 66 -9.87 -13.49 -3.00
N GLU A 67 -10.43 -12.68 -2.11
CA GLU A 67 -11.47 -11.70 -2.46
C GLU A 67 -11.11 -10.31 -1.91
N ILE A 68 -11.30 -9.31 -2.77
CA ILE A 68 -11.18 -7.90 -2.39
C ILE A 68 -12.55 -7.36 -2.00
N SER A 69 -12.62 -6.69 -0.85
CA SER A 69 -13.80 -5.98 -0.37
C SER A 69 -13.51 -4.49 -0.34
N LEU A 70 -14.11 -3.77 -1.28
CA LEU A 70 -14.02 -2.30 -1.38
C LEU A 70 -15.32 -1.64 -0.87
N ALA A 71 -15.95 -2.26 0.13
CA ALA A 71 -17.22 -1.83 0.70
C ALA A 71 -18.27 -1.52 -0.40
N GLY A 72 -18.84 -0.31 -0.36
CA GLY A 72 -19.84 0.17 -1.32
C GLY A 72 -19.26 0.79 -2.59
N HIS A 73 -17.94 0.89 -2.75
CA HIS A 73 -17.34 1.53 -3.93
C HIS A 73 -17.60 0.75 -5.21
N CYS A 74 -17.67 -0.58 -5.09
CA CYS A 74 -18.00 -1.45 -6.18
C CYS A 74 -18.34 -2.85 -5.67
N ASN A 75 -19.14 -3.58 -6.43
CA ASN A 75 -19.52 -4.95 -6.08
C ASN A 75 -18.73 -5.95 -6.96
N PRO A 76 -17.77 -6.72 -6.40
CA PRO A 76 -17.00 -7.70 -7.16
C PRO A 76 -17.88 -8.85 -7.68
N ALA A 77 -18.99 -9.17 -7.00
CA ALA A 77 -19.93 -10.21 -7.43
C ALA A 77 -20.77 -9.83 -8.66
N SER A 78 -20.83 -8.54 -9.02
CA SER A 78 -21.53 -8.05 -10.21
C SER A 78 -20.58 -7.46 -11.27
N ASN A 79 -19.29 -7.83 -11.25
CA ASN A 79 -18.24 -7.22 -12.10
C ASN A 79 -18.07 -5.70 -11.91
N GLY A 80 -18.51 -5.15 -10.78
CA GLY A 80 -18.49 -3.71 -10.51
C GLY A 80 -17.09 -3.18 -10.17
N CYS A 81 -16.25 -4.00 -9.52
CA CYS A 81 -14.82 -3.69 -9.31
C CYS A 81 -13.94 -4.40 -10.34
N THR A 82 -14.37 -5.60 -10.69
CA THR A 82 -13.59 -6.67 -11.30
C THR A 82 -13.72 -6.61 -12.81
N MET A 83 -12.61 -6.31 -13.49
CA MET A 83 -12.48 -6.62 -14.91
C MET A 83 -12.30 -8.13 -15.13
N SER A 84 -11.67 -8.85 -14.19
CA SER A 84 -11.54 -10.34 -14.21
C SER A 84 -11.27 -10.93 -12.81
N PRO A 85 -11.56 -12.23 -12.56
CA PRO A 85 -11.27 -12.89 -11.28
C PRO A 85 -9.79 -12.85 -10.85
N SER A 86 -8.86 -12.92 -11.81
CA SER A 86 -7.43 -12.91 -11.54
C SER A 86 -6.84 -11.50 -11.37
N ARG A 87 -7.58 -10.46 -11.79
CA ARG A 87 -7.16 -9.06 -11.74
C ARG A 87 -8.33 -8.18 -11.30
N PRO A 88 -8.64 -8.17 -10.00
CA PRO A 88 -9.82 -7.49 -9.49
C PRO A 88 -9.74 -5.95 -9.58
N LEU A 89 -8.55 -5.39 -9.78
CA LEU A 89 -8.33 -3.96 -10.06
C LEU A 89 -8.00 -3.68 -11.55
N GLY A 90 -8.32 -4.63 -12.43
CA GLY A 90 -8.05 -4.52 -13.86
C GLY A 90 -6.56 -4.52 -14.21
N ASN A 91 -6.17 -3.67 -15.18
CA ASN A 91 -4.80 -3.63 -15.70
C ASN A 91 -3.84 -2.85 -14.80
N ALA A 92 -4.33 -2.27 -13.69
CA ALA A 92 -3.47 -1.60 -12.71
C ALA A 92 -2.37 -2.55 -12.22
N ILE A 93 -1.19 -1.99 -12.02
CA ILE A 93 -0.03 -2.64 -11.42
C ILE A 93 0.24 -1.85 -10.15
N LEU A 94 0.00 -2.46 -8.99
CA LEU A 94 0.24 -1.82 -7.71
C LEU A 94 1.74 -1.80 -7.40
N ASP A 95 2.17 -0.78 -6.67
CA ASP A 95 3.56 -0.61 -6.26
C ASP A 95 3.98 -1.58 -5.15
N GLY A 96 3.03 -2.06 -4.35
CA GLY A 96 3.33 -2.85 -3.17
C GLY A 96 2.15 -3.54 -2.50
N ILE A 97 2.45 -4.17 -1.36
CA ILE A 97 1.51 -4.84 -0.48
C ILE A 97 1.70 -4.30 0.94
N ASP A 98 0.61 -3.89 1.57
CA ASP A 98 0.54 -3.46 2.96
C ASP A 98 -0.02 -4.58 3.83
N PHE A 99 0.64 -4.87 4.94
CA PHE A 99 0.27 -5.91 5.90
C PHE A 99 -0.42 -5.28 7.10
N ASP A 100 -1.74 -5.18 7.01
CA ASP A 100 -2.62 -4.83 8.13
C ASP A 100 -3.21 -6.12 8.73
N ILE A 101 -2.41 -6.79 9.58
CA ILE A 101 -2.75 -8.10 10.16
C ILE A 101 -3.03 -7.93 11.65
N GLU A 102 -4.29 -7.68 11.97
CA GLU A 102 -4.71 -7.45 13.36
C GLU A 102 -5.14 -8.75 14.09
N LEU A 103 -5.51 -9.80 13.34
CA LEU A 103 -6.10 -11.03 13.86
C LEU A 103 -5.68 -12.27 13.06
N GLY A 104 -5.76 -13.45 13.69
CA GLY A 104 -5.53 -14.74 13.04
C GLY A 104 -4.18 -15.38 13.40
N SER A 105 -3.53 -16.00 12.41
CA SER A 105 -2.22 -16.65 12.59
C SER A 105 -1.12 -15.62 12.83
N THR A 106 -0.16 -15.96 13.68
CA THR A 106 1.09 -15.18 13.85
C THR A 106 2.26 -15.74 13.04
N LEU A 107 2.03 -16.83 12.29
CA LEU A 107 3.05 -17.55 11.53
C LEU A 107 3.02 -17.18 10.03
N HIS A 108 4.18 -17.30 9.37
CA HIS A 108 4.40 -17.22 7.92
C HIS A 108 4.24 -15.85 7.25
N TRP A 109 3.95 -14.79 7.99
CA TRP A 109 3.93 -13.43 7.42
C TRP A 109 5.31 -12.99 6.93
N ASP A 110 6.36 -13.44 7.62
CA ASP A 110 7.75 -13.24 7.22
C ASP A 110 8.08 -14.00 5.93
N ASP A 111 7.64 -15.25 5.79
CA ASP A 111 7.78 -16.02 4.55
C ASP A 111 7.06 -15.32 3.39
N LEU A 112 5.81 -14.90 3.60
CA LEU A 112 5.03 -14.18 2.59
C LEU A 112 5.73 -12.89 2.16
N ALA A 113 6.25 -12.10 3.11
CA ALA A 113 7.02 -10.90 2.80
C ALA A 113 8.27 -11.21 1.97
N ARG A 114 9.02 -12.27 2.30
CA ARG A 114 10.19 -12.71 1.50
C ARG A 114 9.78 -13.10 0.08
N TYR A 115 8.72 -13.90 -0.08
CA TYR A 115 8.24 -14.32 -1.38
C TYR A 115 7.78 -13.15 -2.25
N LEU A 116 7.02 -12.22 -1.67
CA LEU A 116 6.60 -11.00 -2.38
C LEU A 116 7.79 -10.16 -2.79
N LYS A 117 8.77 -9.98 -1.89
CA LYS A 117 9.95 -9.18 -2.19
C LYS A 117 10.78 -9.77 -3.32
N ALA A 118 10.87 -11.10 -3.39
CA ALA A 118 11.61 -11.83 -4.43
C ALA A 118 11.05 -11.60 -5.86
N TYR A 119 9.81 -11.13 -6.01
CA TYR A 119 9.27 -10.70 -7.31
C TYR A 119 9.79 -9.34 -7.80
N SER A 120 10.59 -8.63 -7.00
CA SER A 120 11.23 -7.38 -7.43
C SER A 120 12.18 -7.63 -8.59
N GLN A 121 12.10 -6.81 -9.63
CA GLN A 121 12.95 -6.87 -10.82
C GLN A 121 13.71 -5.55 -11.00
N SER A 122 14.74 -5.56 -11.85
CA SER A 122 15.45 -4.32 -12.22
C SER A 122 14.46 -3.33 -12.84
N GLY A 123 14.27 -2.18 -12.17
CA GLY A 123 13.32 -1.14 -12.59
C GLY A 123 11.90 -1.28 -12.04
N ARG A 124 11.56 -2.36 -11.30
CA ARG A 124 10.28 -2.47 -10.60
C ARG A 124 10.44 -3.21 -9.28
N VAL A 125 10.43 -2.45 -8.19
CA VAL A 125 10.56 -2.98 -6.83
C VAL A 125 9.16 -3.19 -6.26
N VAL A 126 8.95 -4.34 -5.60
CA VAL A 126 7.74 -4.55 -4.80
C VAL A 126 7.95 -3.87 -3.45
N HIS A 127 7.14 -2.87 -3.14
CA HIS A 127 7.12 -2.19 -1.84
C HIS A 127 6.34 -3.02 -0.82
N LEU A 128 6.85 -3.10 0.40
CA LEU A 128 6.20 -3.79 1.52
C LEU A 128 6.10 -2.82 2.69
N SER A 129 4.90 -2.72 3.27
CA SER A 129 4.62 -1.94 4.48
C SER A 129 3.77 -2.77 5.44
N ALA A 130 3.61 -2.30 6.68
CA ALA A 130 2.78 -2.94 7.68
C ALA A 130 2.17 -1.91 8.63
N ALA A 131 0.98 -2.23 9.16
CA ALA A 131 0.30 -1.50 10.20
C ALA A 131 0.23 -2.39 11.47
N PRO A 132 1.18 -2.23 12.42
CA PRO A 132 1.29 -3.08 13.61
C PRO A 132 0.36 -2.67 14.76
#